data_AF-A0A427XTS3-F1
#
_entry.id   AF-A0A427XTS3-F1
#
_cell.length_a   1.000
_cell.length_b   1.000
_cell.length_c   1.000
_cell.angle_alpha   90.00
_cell.angle_beta   90.00
_cell.angle_gamma   90.00
#
_symmetry.space_group_name_H-M   'P 1'
#
loop_
_entity.id
_entity.type
_entity.pdbx_description
1 polymer ?
#
loop_
_entity_poly.entity_id
_entity_poly.type
_entity_poly.pdbx_seq_one_letter_code
_entity_poly.pdbx_strand_id
1 'polypeptide(L)'
;MADSPLFPAALRCFPRRNWDGVLFFSHPIPHGMLDEKARSAARTASQRWQAAFDDGQIGTLDAVDFTVAVFAVAYGMKDHLPIVMKRLGRCVATTEAWRTLSDELIRRAFNIACTEVAVRFPDFELPTLDDVRLFARGAMDCVWEEDIDSWELLRRQGYDEARFTDRQVHYMPDPASLPPRAYTVVNHDLEEDPAAEDKKLVLPASTSAAVTDDRGPAITQHVVVSFVKLPKPVHGERDIKARSQTPITVPARWFSTTHYR
;
A
#
# COMPACT_ATOMS: atom_id res chain seq x y z
N MET A 1 -27.93 -18.13 -9.35
CA MET A 1 -27.65 -17.26 -8.20
C MET A 1 -26.83 -16.10 -8.74
N ALA A 2 -27.21 -14.85 -8.50
CA ALA A 2 -26.40 -13.73 -8.96
C ALA A 2 -25.09 -13.72 -8.17
N ASP A 3 -23.96 -13.88 -8.86
CA ASP A 3 -22.64 -13.82 -8.25
C ASP A 3 -22.49 -12.46 -7.57
N SER A 4 -22.45 -12.45 -6.24
CA SER A 4 -22.19 -11.24 -5.49
C SER A 4 -20.82 -10.70 -5.89
N PRO A 5 -20.67 -9.37 -6.14
CA PRO A 5 -19.41 -8.82 -6.59
C PRO A 5 -18.29 -9.14 -5.59
N LEU A 6 -17.15 -9.59 -6.11
CA LEU A 6 -15.97 -9.97 -5.31
C LEU A 6 -15.53 -8.89 -4.31
N PHE A 7 -15.70 -7.62 -4.68
CA PHE A 7 -15.36 -6.48 -3.86
C PHE A 7 -16.62 -5.68 -3.48
N PRO A 8 -16.74 -5.22 -2.21
CA PRO A 8 -17.79 -4.31 -1.78
C PRO A 8 -17.76 -3.02 -2.59
N ALA A 9 -18.91 -2.32 -2.66
CA ALA A 9 -19.05 -1.11 -3.48
C ALA A 9 -18.00 -0.03 -3.14
N ALA A 10 -17.67 0.15 -1.86
CA ALA A 10 -16.66 1.12 -1.41
C ALA A 10 -15.24 0.83 -1.93
N LEU A 11 -14.92 -0.41 -2.31
CA LEU A 11 -13.62 -0.77 -2.91
C LEU A 11 -13.66 -0.75 -4.44
N ARG A 12 -14.82 -0.43 -5.03
CA ARG A 12 -15.02 -0.34 -6.48
C ARG A 12 -15.22 1.10 -6.95
N CYS A 13 -14.95 2.10 -6.10
CA CYS A 13 -15.04 3.51 -6.46
C CYS A 13 -13.65 4.10 -6.69
N PHE A 14 -13.57 5.01 -7.66
CA PHE A 14 -12.42 5.89 -7.85
C PHE A 14 -12.87 7.35 -7.65
N PRO A 15 -12.08 8.17 -6.93
CA PRO A 15 -10.90 7.78 -6.14
C PRO A 15 -11.28 7.00 -4.87
N ARG A 16 -10.28 6.44 -4.17
CA ARG A 16 -10.50 5.79 -2.86
C ARG A 16 -10.91 6.85 -1.82
N ARG A 17 -12.13 6.74 -1.30
CA ARG A 17 -12.68 7.69 -0.32
C ARG A 17 -12.45 7.28 1.14
N ASN A 18 -12.41 5.98 1.42
CA ASN A 18 -12.28 5.48 2.78
C ASN A 18 -10.85 4.95 3.05
N TRP A 19 -10.22 5.47 4.10
CA TRP A 19 -8.90 5.08 4.60
C TRP A 19 -8.92 4.53 6.04
N ASP A 20 -10.10 4.18 6.54
CA ASP A 20 -10.28 3.57 7.86
C ASP A 20 -9.41 2.31 7.99
N GLY A 21 -8.73 2.19 9.14
CA GLY A 21 -7.84 1.06 9.43
C GLY A 21 -6.45 1.15 8.80
N VAL A 22 -6.17 2.15 7.95
CA VAL A 22 -4.82 2.38 7.42
C VAL A 22 -4.03 3.26 8.39
N LEU A 23 -2.88 2.76 8.84
CA LEU A 23 -1.93 3.53 9.65
C LEU A 23 -1.04 4.38 8.73
N PHE A 24 -0.83 5.63 9.11
CA PHE A 24 0.04 6.56 8.39
C PHE A 24 1.17 7.04 9.28
N PHE A 25 2.37 7.09 8.72
CA PHE A 25 3.53 7.71 9.37
C PHE A 25 3.45 9.24 9.29
N SER A 26 4.04 9.90 10.29
CA SER A 26 4.20 11.35 10.26
C SER A 26 5.34 11.73 9.32
N HIS A 27 5.18 12.83 8.59
CA HIS A 27 6.26 13.39 7.77
C HIS A 27 7.40 13.98 8.62
N PRO A 28 8.64 14.00 8.09
CA PRO A 28 9.06 13.36 6.84
C PRO A 28 9.15 11.83 7.00
N ILE A 29 8.75 11.10 5.96
CA ILE A 29 8.89 9.64 5.94
C ILE A 29 10.32 9.33 5.46
N PRO A 30 11.13 8.57 6.23
CA PRO A 30 12.50 8.25 5.86
C PRO A 30 12.63 7.61 4.48
N HIS A 31 13.80 7.82 3.84
CA HIS A 31 14.15 7.10 2.62
C HIS A 31 14.16 5.58 2.87
N GLY A 32 13.80 4.79 1.86
CA GLY A 32 13.68 3.33 1.97
C GLY A 32 12.36 2.83 2.58
N MET A 33 11.56 3.69 3.24
CA MET A 33 10.21 3.32 3.73
C MET A 33 9.15 3.41 2.62
N LEU A 34 9.33 2.59 1.58
CA LEU A 34 8.61 2.71 0.32
C LEU A 34 7.10 2.52 0.45
N ASP A 35 6.63 1.51 1.20
CA ASP A 35 5.19 1.29 1.44
C ASP A 35 4.56 2.50 2.12
N GLU A 36 5.21 3.04 3.16
CA GLU A 36 4.68 4.20 3.88
C GLU A 36 4.57 5.44 3.00
N LYS A 37 5.61 5.70 2.18
CA LYS A 37 5.58 6.76 1.19
C LYS A 37 4.48 6.54 0.16
N ALA A 38 4.33 5.31 -0.36
CA ALA A 38 3.31 4.96 -1.33
C ALA A 38 1.90 5.18 -0.76
N ARG A 39 1.62 4.74 0.47
CA ARG A 39 0.34 4.93 1.15
C ARG A 39 0.03 6.41 1.39
N SER A 40 1.02 7.18 1.85
CA SER A 40 0.87 8.62 2.06
C SER A 40 0.55 9.33 0.75
N ALA A 41 1.32 9.06 -0.31
CA ALA A 41 1.07 9.63 -1.63
C ALA A 41 -0.30 9.23 -2.19
N ALA A 42 -0.68 7.96 -2.06
CA ALA A 42 -1.98 7.42 -2.47
C ALA A 42 -3.17 8.11 -1.81
N ARG A 43 -3.07 8.42 -0.51
CA ARG A 43 -4.09 9.18 0.22
C ARG A 43 -4.22 10.58 -0.34
N THR A 44 -3.12 11.31 -0.45
CA THR A 44 -3.12 12.70 -0.95
C THR A 44 -3.59 12.77 -2.40
N ALA A 45 -3.16 11.85 -3.26
CA ALA A 45 -3.62 11.77 -4.65
C ALA A 45 -5.12 11.53 -4.73
N SER A 46 -5.64 10.58 -3.92
CA SER A 46 -7.08 10.29 -3.86
C SER A 46 -7.89 11.50 -3.38
N GLN A 47 -7.37 12.26 -2.41
CA GLN A 47 -8.01 13.49 -1.93
C GLN A 47 -8.04 14.58 -3.01
N ARG A 48 -6.95 14.78 -3.76
CA ARG A 48 -6.90 15.74 -4.87
C ARG A 48 -7.86 15.36 -6.00
N TRP A 49 -7.92 14.08 -6.37
CA TRP A 49 -8.92 13.58 -7.33
C TRP A 49 -10.35 13.76 -6.84
N GLN A 50 -10.59 13.57 -5.54
CA GLN A 50 -11.92 13.75 -4.96
C GLN A 50 -12.34 15.22 -5.02
N ALA A 51 -11.43 16.13 -4.66
CA ALA A 51 -11.66 17.57 -4.80
C ALA A 51 -11.95 17.97 -6.25
N ALA A 52 -11.17 17.47 -7.21
CA ALA A 52 -11.43 17.72 -8.63
C ALA A 52 -12.81 17.23 -9.07
N PHE A 53 -13.23 16.04 -8.61
CA PHE A 53 -14.56 15.49 -8.90
C PHE A 53 -15.69 16.33 -8.30
N ASP A 54 -15.48 16.84 -7.08
CA ASP A 54 -16.47 17.65 -6.36
C ASP A 54 -16.58 19.06 -6.98
N ASP A 55 -15.46 19.65 -7.40
CA ASP A 55 -15.38 20.98 -8.02
C ASP A 55 -15.70 20.95 -9.53
N GLY A 56 -15.69 19.78 -10.15
CA GLY A 56 -15.85 19.61 -11.60
C GLY A 56 -14.70 20.21 -12.43
N GLN A 57 -13.51 20.35 -11.85
CA GLN A 57 -12.33 20.94 -12.49
C GLN A 57 -11.10 20.06 -12.28
N ILE A 58 -10.36 19.74 -13.35
CA ILE A 58 -9.17 18.89 -13.27
C ILE A 58 -8.00 19.56 -12.53
N GLY A 59 -7.92 20.89 -12.60
CA GLY A 59 -6.88 21.69 -11.94
C GLY A 59 -5.48 21.31 -12.43
N THR A 60 -4.61 20.93 -11.48
CA THR A 60 -3.21 20.54 -11.71
C THR A 60 -2.97 19.03 -11.69
N LEU A 61 -4.04 18.23 -11.75
CA LEU A 61 -3.91 16.78 -11.76
C LEU A 61 -3.26 16.29 -13.05
N ASP A 62 -2.27 15.42 -12.91
CA ASP A 62 -1.56 14.83 -14.04
C ASP A 62 -1.56 13.29 -14.03
N ALA A 63 -0.86 12.69 -15.00
CA ALA A 63 -0.75 11.23 -15.14
C ALA A 63 -0.11 10.55 -13.91
N VAL A 64 0.76 11.25 -13.17
CA VAL A 64 1.35 10.71 -11.93
C VAL A 64 0.29 10.68 -10.85
N ASP A 65 -0.46 11.77 -10.67
CA ASP A 65 -1.55 11.82 -9.70
C ASP A 65 -2.61 10.75 -9.99
N PHE A 66 -2.94 10.52 -11.26
CA PHE A 66 -3.80 9.42 -11.68
C PHE A 66 -3.23 8.05 -11.28
N THR A 67 -1.96 7.80 -11.62
CA THR A 67 -1.27 6.52 -11.35
C THR A 67 -1.25 6.19 -9.85
N VAL A 68 -0.90 7.18 -9.03
CA VAL A 68 -0.82 7.04 -7.57
C VAL A 68 -2.21 6.81 -6.95
N ALA A 69 -3.26 7.46 -7.48
CA ALA A 69 -4.64 7.23 -7.06
C ALA A 69 -5.20 5.86 -7.51
N VAL A 70 -4.78 5.34 -8.66
CA VAL A 70 -5.14 3.97 -9.09
C VAL A 70 -4.55 2.94 -8.13
N PHE A 71 -3.29 3.12 -7.72
CA PHE A 71 -2.68 2.29 -6.70
C PHE A 71 -3.48 2.31 -5.39
N ALA A 72 -4.01 3.47 -4.96
CA ALA A 72 -4.84 3.56 -3.75
C ALA A 72 -6.04 2.59 -3.78
N VAL A 73 -6.72 2.50 -4.92
CA VAL A 73 -7.87 1.60 -5.13
C VAL A 73 -7.41 0.15 -5.17
N ALA A 74 -6.33 -0.16 -5.90
CA ALA A 74 -5.76 -1.51 -5.96
C ALA A 74 -5.33 -2.00 -4.57
N TYR A 75 -4.71 -1.13 -3.77
CA TYR A 75 -4.28 -1.42 -2.40
C TYR A 75 -5.47 -1.69 -1.49
N GLY A 76 -6.53 -0.88 -1.59
CA GLY A 76 -7.77 -1.14 -0.85
C GLY A 76 -8.40 -2.49 -1.22
N MET A 77 -8.33 -2.91 -2.49
CA MET A 77 -8.75 -4.25 -2.90
C MET A 77 -7.87 -5.34 -2.29
N LYS A 78 -6.54 -5.12 -2.23
CA LYS A 78 -5.58 -6.04 -1.58
C LYS A 78 -5.91 -6.21 -0.10
N ASP A 79 -6.19 -5.15 0.63
CA ASP A 79 -6.55 -5.21 2.07
C ASP A 79 -7.80 -6.08 2.32
N HIS A 80 -8.69 -6.20 1.33
CA HIS A 80 -9.87 -7.06 1.40
C HIS A 80 -9.60 -8.54 1.09
N LEU A 81 -8.52 -8.84 0.37
CA LEU A 81 -8.25 -10.20 -0.10
C LEU A 81 -8.06 -11.25 1.00
N PRO A 82 -7.43 -10.97 2.15
CA PRO A 82 -7.33 -11.95 3.22
C PRO A 82 -8.70 -12.50 3.66
N ILE A 83 -9.73 -11.63 3.72
CA ILE A 83 -11.11 -12.02 4.05
C ILE A 83 -11.68 -12.95 2.97
N VAL A 84 -11.48 -12.60 1.70
CA VAL A 84 -11.95 -13.38 0.55
C VAL A 84 -11.25 -14.74 0.49
N MET A 85 -9.93 -14.76 0.60
CA MET A 85 -9.10 -15.96 0.53
C MET A 85 -9.42 -16.93 1.66
N LYS A 86 -9.61 -16.43 2.88
CA LYS A 86 -10.05 -17.24 4.03
C LYS A 86 -11.40 -17.91 3.77
N ARG A 87 -12.37 -17.20 3.20
CA ARG A 87 -13.69 -17.76 2.84
C ARG A 87 -13.58 -18.84 1.76
N LEU A 88 -12.64 -18.69 0.84
CA LEU A 88 -12.41 -19.63 -0.26
C LEU A 88 -11.47 -20.78 0.09
N GLY A 89 -10.86 -20.78 1.29
CA GLY A 89 -9.84 -21.76 1.68
C GLY A 89 -8.58 -21.70 0.81
N ARG A 90 -8.19 -20.50 0.36
CA ARG A 90 -7.02 -20.29 -0.51
C ARG A 90 -5.95 -19.45 0.18
N CYS A 91 -4.72 -19.55 -0.30
CA CYS A 91 -3.59 -18.71 0.11
C CYS A 91 -2.72 -18.35 -1.09
N VAL A 92 -2.07 -17.19 -1.04
CA VAL A 92 -0.98 -16.83 -1.96
C VAL A 92 0.30 -17.21 -1.26
N ALA A 93 1.05 -18.16 -1.82
CA ALA A 93 2.22 -18.74 -1.15
C ALA A 93 3.52 -18.52 -1.94
N THR A 94 3.44 -17.92 -3.13
CA THR A 94 4.60 -17.71 -4.00
C THR A 94 4.61 -16.28 -4.53
N THR A 95 5.82 -15.79 -4.82
CA THR A 95 6.11 -14.52 -5.48
C THR A 95 5.36 -14.38 -6.81
N GLU A 96 5.33 -15.44 -7.61
CA GLU A 96 4.65 -15.43 -8.91
C GLU A 96 3.13 -15.29 -8.75
N ALA A 97 2.55 -16.00 -7.78
CA ALA A 97 1.13 -15.90 -7.48
C ALA A 97 0.78 -14.50 -6.95
N TRP A 98 1.65 -13.90 -6.13
CA TRP A 98 1.52 -12.53 -5.67
C TRP A 98 1.51 -11.54 -6.83
N ARG A 99 2.47 -11.62 -7.74
CA ARG A 99 2.55 -10.74 -8.91
C ARG A 99 1.37 -10.87 -9.85
N THR A 100 0.96 -12.11 -10.11
CA THR A 100 -0.23 -12.38 -10.93
C THR A 100 -1.47 -11.75 -10.32
N LEU A 101 -1.61 -11.86 -8.99
CA LEU A 101 -2.71 -11.27 -8.25
C LEU A 101 -2.65 -9.74 -8.27
N SER A 102 -1.50 -9.15 -7.92
CA SER A 102 -1.35 -7.69 -7.86
C SER A 102 -1.57 -7.05 -9.23
N ASP A 103 -1.10 -7.67 -10.31
CA ASP A 103 -1.37 -7.24 -11.69
C ASP A 103 -2.85 -7.18 -12.03
N GLU A 104 -3.60 -8.17 -11.57
CA GLU A 104 -5.04 -8.24 -11.79
C GLU A 104 -5.77 -7.16 -10.98
N LEU A 105 -5.36 -6.92 -9.73
CA LEU A 105 -5.89 -5.82 -8.92
C LEU A 105 -5.61 -4.46 -9.56
N ILE A 106 -4.39 -4.23 -10.03
CA ILE A 106 -3.97 -2.99 -10.71
C ILE A 106 -4.79 -2.79 -11.98
N ARG A 107 -4.91 -3.82 -12.83
CA ARG A 107 -5.72 -3.77 -14.05
C ARG A 107 -7.18 -3.43 -13.75
N ARG A 108 -7.75 -4.01 -12.69
CA ARG A 108 -9.14 -3.75 -12.30
C ARG A 108 -9.33 -2.34 -11.77
N ALA A 109 -8.44 -1.87 -10.91
CA ALA A 109 -8.45 -0.50 -10.39
C ALA A 109 -8.29 0.53 -11.52
N PHE A 110 -7.39 0.27 -12.47
CA PHE A 110 -7.19 1.09 -13.66
C PHE A 110 -8.48 1.24 -14.48
N ASN A 111 -9.15 0.12 -14.79
CA ASN A 111 -10.40 0.17 -15.57
C ASN A 111 -11.51 0.96 -14.86
N ILE A 112 -11.61 0.85 -13.53
CA ILE A 112 -12.55 1.66 -12.73
C ILE A 112 -12.19 3.14 -12.86
N ALA A 113 -10.91 3.48 -12.67
CA ALA A 113 -10.44 4.86 -12.73
C ALA A 113 -10.65 5.48 -14.12
N CYS A 114 -10.30 4.78 -15.20
CA CYS A 114 -10.52 5.25 -16.57
C CYS A 114 -12.01 5.52 -16.83
N THR A 115 -12.90 4.64 -16.37
CA THR A 115 -14.35 4.82 -16.53
C THR A 115 -14.82 6.08 -15.80
N GLU A 116 -14.44 6.23 -14.53
CA GLU A 116 -14.87 7.36 -13.70
C GLU A 116 -14.29 8.70 -14.18
N VAL A 117 -13.04 8.72 -14.65
CA VAL A 117 -12.36 9.92 -15.15
C VAL A 117 -12.88 10.31 -16.53
N ALA A 118 -12.99 9.38 -17.48
CA ALA A 118 -13.45 9.70 -18.84
C ALA A 118 -14.89 10.26 -18.85
N VAL A 119 -15.72 9.85 -17.89
CA VAL A 119 -17.09 10.39 -17.73
C VAL A 119 -17.11 11.84 -17.26
N ARG A 120 -16.16 12.25 -16.40
CA ARG A 120 -16.15 13.60 -15.78
C ARG A 120 -15.21 14.57 -16.48
N PHE A 121 -14.10 14.08 -17.01
CA PHE A 121 -13.03 14.83 -17.65
C PHE A 121 -12.65 14.16 -18.98
N PRO A 122 -13.48 14.29 -20.03
CA PRO A 122 -13.24 13.62 -21.30
C PRO A 122 -11.94 14.05 -21.99
N ASP A 123 -11.44 15.25 -21.69
CA ASP A 123 -10.21 15.81 -22.27
C ASP A 123 -8.94 15.44 -21.47
N PHE A 124 -9.07 14.73 -20.34
CA PHE A 124 -7.91 14.28 -19.58
C PHE A 124 -7.20 13.13 -20.32
N GLU A 125 -5.92 13.32 -20.62
CA GLU A 125 -5.10 12.28 -21.25
C GLU A 125 -4.81 11.15 -20.26
N LEU A 126 -5.55 10.05 -20.39
CA LEU A 126 -5.39 8.88 -19.53
C LEU A 126 -4.05 8.18 -19.81
N PRO A 127 -3.24 7.88 -18.78
CA PRO A 127 -2.03 7.08 -18.97
C PRO A 127 -2.38 5.64 -19.35
N THR A 128 -1.42 4.91 -19.90
CA THR A 128 -1.61 3.50 -20.22
C THR A 128 -1.56 2.62 -18.96
N LEU A 129 -2.08 1.39 -19.05
CA LEU A 129 -1.96 0.43 -17.96
C LEU A 129 -0.50 0.13 -17.61
N ASP A 130 0.40 0.15 -18.59
CA ASP A 130 1.81 -0.12 -18.37
C ASP A 130 2.49 1.04 -17.63
N ASP A 131 2.11 2.29 -17.93
CA ASP A 131 2.55 3.46 -17.15
C ASP A 131 2.15 3.34 -15.68
N VAL A 132 0.92 2.90 -15.42
CA VAL A 132 0.43 2.69 -14.05
C VAL A 132 1.18 1.55 -13.35
N ARG A 133 1.49 0.46 -14.07
CA ARG A 133 2.25 -0.68 -13.53
C ARG A 133 3.67 -0.32 -13.12
N LEU A 134 4.32 0.62 -13.82
CA LEU A 134 5.68 1.07 -13.46
C LEU A 134 5.79 1.53 -12.00
N PHE A 135 4.72 2.12 -11.46
CA PHE A 135 4.62 2.48 -10.04
C PHE A 135 3.91 1.42 -9.21
N ALA A 136 2.68 1.07 -9.61
CA ALA A 136 1.77 0.31 -8.74
C ALA A 136 2.28 -1.11 -8.45
N ARG A 137 3.03 -1.74 -9.38
CA ARG A 137 3.64 -3.04 -9.12
C ARG A 137 4.77 -2.92 -8.11
N GLY A 138 5.66 -1.94 -8.26
CA GLY A 138 6.70 -1.66 -7.28
C GLY A 138 6.16 -1.40 -5.88
N ALA A 139 5.13 -0.55 -5.80
CA ALA A 139 4.45 -0.22 -4.56
C ALA A 139 3.79 -1.46 -3.91
N MET A 140 3.14 -2.31 -4.72
CA MET A 140 2.59 -3.59 -4.24
C MET A 140 3.67 -4.57 -3.80
N ASP A 141 4.79 -4.68 -4.51
CA ASP A 141 5.89 -5.54 -4.11
C ASP A 141 6.53 -5.08 -2.78
N CYS A 142 6.35 -3.82 -2.36
CA CYS A 142 6.83 -3.32 -1.07
C CYS A 142 5.98 -3.77 0.13
N VAL A 143 4.74 -4.21 -0.09
CA VAL A 143 3.89 -4.78 0.98
C VAL A 143 3.93 -6.29 1.07
N TRP A 144 4.80 -6.93 0.30
CA TRP A 144 5.08 -8.35 0.46
C TRP A 144 6.23 -8.53 1.45
N GLU A 145 5.96 -9.25 2.53
CA GLU A 145 6.92 -9.49 3.60
C GLU A 145 7.45 -10.93 3.51
N GLU A 146 8.77 -11.07 3.30
CA GLU A 146 9.46 -12.35 3.42
C GLU A 146 9.32 -12.90 4.84
N ASP A 147 9.25 -14.23 4.97
CA ASP A 147 8.99 -15.00 6.19
C ASP A 147 7.60 -14.79 6.83
N ILE A 148 6.80 -13.88 6.30
CA ILE A 148 5.44 -13.58 6.75
C ILE A 148 4.42 -14.03 5.70
N ASP A 149 4.53 -13.51 4.48
CA ASP A 149 3.66 -13.86 3.36
C ASP A 149 4.16 -15.12 2.63
N SER A 150 5.48 -15.27 2.51
CA SER A 150 6.13 -16.48 2.00
C SER A 150 7.59 -16.57 2.42
N TRP A 151 8.19 -17.76 2.27
CA TRP A 151 9.64 -17.97 2.40
C TRP A 151 10.44 -17.52 1.17
N GLU A 152 9.81 -16.90 0.18
CA GLU A 152 10.48 -16.42 -1.03
C GLU A 152 10.82 -14.94 -0.93
N LEU A 153 12.08 -14.61 -1.23
CA LEU A 153 12.51 -13.22 -1.40
C LEU A 153 11.90 -12.63 -2.68
N LEU A 154 10.99 -11.65 -2.49
CA LEU A 154 10.47 -10.86 -3.60
C LEU A 154 11.44 -9.75 -3.96
N ARG A 155 12.17 -9.91 -5.07
CA ARG A 155 12.97 -8.81 -5.65
C ARG A 155 12.05 -7.76 -6.25
N ARG A 156 11.95 -6.61 -5.59
CA ARG A 156 11.21 -5.44 -6.05
C ARG A 156 11.68 -5.04 -7.44
N GLN A 157 10.74 -4.74 -8.34
CA GLN A 157 11.04 -4.26 -9.68
C GLN A 157 10.38 -2.92 -9.91
N GLY A 158 11.19 -1.90 -10.18
CA GLY A 158 10.71 -0.56 -10.51
C GLY A 158 10.02 0.12 -9.33
N TYR A 159 10.60 1.19 -8.82
CA TYR A 159 9.90 2.11 -7.93
C TYR A 159 10.68 3.43 -7.95
N ASP A 160 10.25 4.34 -8.83
CA ASP A 160 10.88 5.65 -8.96
C ASP A 160 10.34 6.56 -7.84
N GLU A 161 11.00 6.52 -6.67
CA GLU A 161 10.65 7.35 -5.52
C GLU A 161 10.57 8.82 -5.91
N ALA A 162 11.58 9.33 -6.62
CA ALA A 162 11.69 10.72 -7.04
C ALA A 162 10.45 11.16 -7.84
N ARG A 163 10.02 10.32 -8.79
CA ARG A 163 8.88 10.62 -9.65
C ARG A 163 7.53 10.50 -8.96
N PHE A 164 7.30 9.43 -8.18
CA PHE A 164 5.96 9.09 -7.73
C PHE A 164 5.64 9.52 -6.30
N THR A 165 6.63 9.55 -5.39
CA THR A 165 6.38 9.83 -3.96
C THR A 165 7.15 11.00 -3.39
N ASP A 166 8.36 11.24 -3.87
CA ASP A 166 9.26 12.30 -3.39
C ASP A 166 9.08 13.59 -4.18
N ARG A 167 8.02 13.69 -4.99
CA ARG A 167 7.53 14.96 -5.55
C ARG A 167 7.22 15.89 -4.38
N GLN A 168 8.23 16.66 -3.97
CA GLN A 168 8.26 17.46 -2.73
C GLN A 168 7.09 18.46 -2.65
N VAL A 169 6.55 18.86 -3.81
CA VAL A 169 5.44 19.81 -3.91
C VAL A 169 4.07 19.14 -3.65
N HIS A 170 3.94 17.82 -3.77
CA HIS A 170 2.64 17.16 -3.83
C HIS A 170 2.38 16.10 -2.76
N TYR A 171 3.39 15.32 -2.34
CA TYR A 171 3.17 14.14 -1.49
C TYR A 171 3.99 14.10 -0.22
N MET A 172 5.21 14.63 -0.27
CA MET A 172 6.14 14.68 0.86
C MET A 172 6.53 16.14 1.06
N PRO A 173 5.99 16.84 2.08
CA PRO A 173 6.32 18.24 2.30
C PRO A 173 7.83 18.40 2.53
N ASP A 174 8.39 19.51 2.04
CA ASP A 174 9.79 19.85 2.28
C ASP A 174 10.10 19.74 3.78
N PRO A 175 11.06 18.91 4.19
CA PRO A 175 11.45 18.78 5.60
C PRO A 175 11.73 20.12 6.26
N ALA A 176 12.28 21.10 5.53
CA ALA A 176 12.55 22.44 6.05
C ALA A 176 11.27 23.28 6.29
N SER A 177 10.16 22.93 5.65
CA SER A 177 8.84 23.58 5.84
C SER A 177 8.06 23.04 7.04
N LEU A 178 8.47 21.90 7.60
CA LEU A 178 7.80 21.28 8.74
C LEU A 178 8.21 21.96 10.05
N PRO A 179 7.29 22.14 11.02
CA PRO A 179 7.66 22.65 12.32
C PRO A 179 8.70 21.72 12.97
N PRO A 180 9.68 22.25 13.73
CA PRO A 180 10.61 21.42 14.49
C PRO A 180 9.82 20.46 15.37
N ARG A 181 10.03 19.15 15.21
CA ARG A 181 9.52 18.14 16.14
C ARG A 181 10.70 17.52 16.86
N ALA A 182 10.45 16.91 18.01
CA ALA A 182 11.42 16.09 18.72
C ALA A 182 11.65 14.80 17.90
N TYR A 183 12.42 14.92 16.82
CA TYR A 183 12.98 13.76 16.15
C TYR A 183 14.27 13.39 16.88
N THR A 184 14.52 12.10 17.11
CA THR A 184 15.89 11.66 17.38
C THR A 184 16.65 11.87 16.07
N VAL A 185 17.61 12.80 16.06
CA VAL A 185 18.35 13.26 14.88
C VAL A 185 18.76 12.08 13.99
N VAL A 186 18.32 12.11 12.73
CA VAL A 186 18.87 11.27 11.65
C VAL A 186 20.28 11.77 11.43
N ASN A 187 21.27 10.89 11.62
CA ASN A 187 22.63 11.24 11.23
C ASN A 187 22.69 11.26 9.70
N HIS A 188 22.56 12.45 9.11
CA HIS A 188 22.55 12.66 7.66
C HIS A 188 23.85 12.18 6.98
N ASP A 189 24.95 12.07 7.73
CA ASP A 189 26.22 11.51 7.25
C ASP A 189 26.09 10.02 6.83
N LEU A 190 25.01 9.34 7.22
CA LEU A 190 24.75 7.95 6.89
C LEU A 190 23.81 7.77 5.69
N GLU A 191 23.23 8.84 5.13
CA GLU A 191 22.24 8.74 4.04
C GLU A 191 22.80 8.02 2.80
N GLU A 192 24.07 8.27 2.46
CA GLU A 192 24.75 7.65 1.31
C GLU A 192 25.39 6.29 1.61
N ASP A 193 25.35 5.80 2.87
CA ASP A 193 25.91 4.50 3.24
C ASP A 193 24.85 3.38 3.11
N PRO A 194 24.96 2.50 2.10
CA PRO A 194 24.04 1.37 1.93
C PRO A 194 24.19 0.30 3.02
N ALA A 195 25.28 0.29 3.80
CA ALA A 195 25.48 -0.61 4.93
C ALA A 195 24.87 -0.09 6.24
N ALA A 196 24.30 1.13 6.23
CA ALA A 196 23.72 1.78 7.40
C ALA A 196 22.17 1.77 7.42
N GLU A 197 21.51 1.10 6.47
CA GLU A 197 20.03 0.95 6.42
C GLU A 197 19.45 0.56 7.78
N ASP A 198 20.04 -0.44 8.45
CA ASP A 198 19.62 -0.97 9.75
C ASP A 198 19.69 0.07 10.88
N LYS A 199 20.53 1.11 10.71
CA LYS A 199 20.79 2.17 11.70
C LYS A 199 19.98 3.45 11.41
N LYS A 200 19.29 3.51 10.26
CA LYS A 200 18.41 4.63 9.86
C LYS A 200 16.99 4.49 10.44
N LEU A 201 16.70 3.42 11.19
CA LEU A 201 15.39 3.15 11.80
C LEU A 201 15.03 4.19 12.86
N VAL A 202 14.15 5.12 12.49
CA VAL A 202 13.47 6.05 13.38
C VAL A 202 12.09 5.51 13.69
N LEU A 203 11.90 4.96 14.89
CA LEU A 203 10.55 4.72 15.42
C LEU A 203 9.99 6.06 15.90
N PRO A 204 8.79 6.49 15.48
CA PRO A 204 8.12 7.58 16.16
C PRO A 204 7.86 7.15 17.59
N ALA A 205 8.36 7.93 18.56
CA ALA A 205 7.82 7.87 19.91
C ALA A 205 6.33 8.14 19.76
N SER A 206 5.50 7.14 20.05
CA SER A 206 4.06 7.32 20.13
C SER A 206 3.82 8.29 21.28
N THR A 207 3.67 9.58 20.98
CA THR A 207 3.20 10.53 21.97
C THR A 207 1.74 10.16 22.20
N SER A 208 1.48 9.27 23.15
CA SER A 208 0.17 9.16 23.75
C SER A 208 -0.11 10.52 24.36
N ALA A 209 -0.86 11.35 23.67
CA ALA A 209 -1.54 12.45 24.32
C ALA A 209 -2.53 11.79 25.27
N ALA A 210 -2.09 11.57 26.51
CA ALA A 210 -2.97 11.29 27.61
C ALA A 210 -3.93 12.48 27.67
N VAL A 211 -5.15 12.27 27.17
CA VAL A 211 -6.29 13.06 27.63
C VAL A 211 -6.47 12.63 29.08
N THR A 212 -5.85 13.37 29.99
CA THR A 212 -6.21 13.31 31.40
C THR A 212 -7.61 13.89 31.52
N ASP A 213 -8.60 13.02 31.41
CA ASP A 213 -9.91 13.26 32.00
C ASP A 213 -9.73 13.25 33.52
N ASP A 214 -10.14 14.34 34.16
CA ASP A 214 -9.85 14.71 35.55
C ASP A 214 -10.69 13.92 36.58
N ARG A 215 -11.04 12.66 36.29
CA ARG A 215 -11.91 11.86 37.15
C ARG A 215 -11.61 10.36 37.12
N GLY A 216 -10.70 9.92 37.99
CA GLY A 216 -10.67 8.52 38.46
C GLY A 216 -9.27 7.90 38.52
N PRO A 217 -9.04 6.91 39.41
CA PRO A 217 -7.70 6.43 39.73
C PRO A 217 -7.08 5.69 38.54
N ALA A 218 -5.85 6.09 38.21
CA ALA A 218 -5.05 5.57 37.12
C ALA A 218 -4.81 4.06 37.24
N ILE A 219 -5.30 3.30 36.26
CA ILE A 219 -4.75 1.99 35.93
C ILE A 219 -3.61 2.22 34.96
N THR A 220 -2.38 2.16 35.46
CA THR A 220 -1.17 2.18 34.64
C THR A 220 -1.10 0.88 33.84
N GLN A 221 -1.55 0.89 32.58
CA GLN A 221 -1.24 -0.18 31.64
C GLN A 221 0.18 0.02 31.12
N HIS A 222 1.12 -0.80 31.61
CA HIS A 222 2.42 -0.96 30.99
C HIS A 222 2.25 -1.68 29.65
N VAL A 223 2.37 -0.95 28.54
CA VAL A 223 2.57 -1.58 27.22
C VAL A 223 4.02 -2.07 27.16
N VAL A 224 4.22 -3.34 27.48
CA VAL A 224 5.50 -4.03 27.25
C VAL A 224 5.55 -4.39 25.77
N VAL A 225 6.36 -3.67 24.98
CA VAL A 225 6.74 -4.13 23.65
C VAL A 225 7.82 -5.20 23.83
N SER A 226 7.40 -6.46 23.97
CA SER A 226 8.31 -7.60 23.96
C SER A 226 8.71 -7.91 22.53
N PHE A 227 9.95 -7.59 22.15
CA PHE A 227 10.58 -8.24 21.01
C PHE A 227 10.86 -9.69 21.41
N VAL A 228 9.98 -10.61 21.01
CA VAL A 228 10.27 -12.04 21.11
C VAL A 228 11.36 -12.33 20.09
N LYS A 229 12.61 -12.39 20.57
CA LYS A 229 13.75 -12.89 19.81
C LYS A 229 13.47 -14.37 19.54
N LEU A 230 12.94 -14.70 18.37
CA LEU A 230 12.77 -16.09 17.97
C LEU A 230 14.15 -16.77 17.96
N PRO A 231 14.31 -17.94 18.57
CA PRO A 231 15.57 -18.66 18.54
C PRO A 231 15.91 -19.00 17.09
N LYS A 232 17.19 -18.78 16.71
CA LYS A 232 17.72 -19.24 15.42
C LYS A 232 17.42 -20.73 15.24
N PRO A 233 16.97 -21.18 14.06
CA PRO A 233 16.76 -22.60 13.83
C PRO A 233 18.09 -23.34 13.97
N VAL A 234 18.14 -24.24 14.95
CA VAL A 234 19.18 -25.27 15.02
C VAL A 234 18.98 -26.14 13.79
N HIS A 235 19.98 -26.21 12.91
CA HIS A 235 20.03 -27.18 11.83
C HIS A 235 19.95 -28.59 12.44
N GLY A 236 18.76 -29.16 12.41
CA GLY A 236 18.47 -30.53 12.78
C GLY A 236 17.31 -30.99 11.93
N GLU A 237 17.60 -31.87 10.98
CA GLU A 237 16.64 -32.56 10.12
C GLU A 237 15.40 -32.96 10.90
N ARG A 238 14.24 -32.43 10.49
CA ARG A 238 12.94 -33.04 10.79
C ARG A 238 12.17 -33.13 9.49
N ASP A 239 11.94 -34.37 9.07
CA ASP A 239 10.92 -34.75 8.10
C ASP A 239 9.57 -34.16 8.50
N ILE A 240 9.22 -33.02 7.92
CA ILE A 240 7.86 -32.51 7.90
C ILE A 240 7.23 -33.10 6.66
N LYS A 241 6.37 -34.13 6.86
CA LYS A 241 5.46 -34.63 5.83
C LYS A 241 4.69 -33.44 5.25
N ALA A 242 5.05 -33.06 4.03
CA ALA A 242 4.34 -32.08 3.23
C ALA A 242 2.87 -32.51 3.11
N ARG A 243 1.96 -31.79 3.75
CA ARG A 243 0.57 -31.80 3.32
C ARG A 243 0.57 -31.21 1.91
N SER A 244 0.20 -32.03 0.93
CA SER A 244 -0.08 -31.62 -0.44
C SER A 244 -1.01 -30.40 -0.43
N GLN A 245 -0.43 -29.22 -0.60
CA GLN A 245 -1.16 -28.02 -0.99
C GLN A 245 -1.13 -28.00 -2.52
N THR A 246 -2.31 -27.95 -3.13
CA THR A 246 -2.42 -27.88 -4.58
C THR A 246 -1.96 -26.49 -5.04
N PRO A 247 -0.89 -26.37 -5.84
CA PRO A 247 -0.49 -25.08 -6.39
C PRO A 247 -1.62 -24.49 -7.23
N ILE A 248 -1.86 -23.19 -7.09
CA ILE A 248 -2.90 -22.50 -7.82
C ILE A 248 -2.42 -22.26 -9.25
N THR A 249 -3.09 -22.89 -10.21
CA THR A 249 -3.17 -22.37 -11.58
C THR A 249 -4.37 -21.44 -11.63
N VAL A 250 -4.17 -20.12 -11.74
CA VAL A 250 -5.28 -19.16 -11.88
C VAL A 250 -5.92 -19.34 -13.26
N PRO A 251 -7.15 -19.85 -13.39
CA PRO A 251 -7.75 -20.04 -14.70
C PRO A 251 -8.20 -18.67 -15.23
N ALA A 252 -7.82 -18.32 -16.46
CA ALA A 252 -8.25 -17.09 -17.18
C ALA A 252 -9.79 -16.88 -17.24
N ARG A 253 -10.56 -17.92 -16.93
CA ARG A 253 -12.02 -17.99 -16.97
C ARG A 253 -12.72 -17.18 -15.88
N TRP A 254 -12.01 -16.77 -14.83
CA TRP A 254 -12.57 -16.03 -13.69
C TRP A 254 -12.80 -14.54 -13.97
N PHE A 255 -12.38 -14.05 -15.15
CA PHE A 255 -12.36 -12.62 -15.47
C PHE A 255 -13.03 -12.28 -16.80
N SER A 256 -13.92 -13.14 -17.31
CA SER A 256 -14.72 -12.86 -18.50
C SER A 256 -15.63 -11.65 -18.27
N THR A 257 -15.40 -10.58 -19.03
CA THR A 257 -16.24 -9.39 -19.11
C THR A 257 -17.58 -9.75 -19.75
N THR A 258 -18.65 -9.75 -18.95
CA THR A 258 -20.00 -9.66 -19.52
C THR A 258 -20.17 -8.26 -20.10
N HIS A 259 -20.28 -8.16 -21.41
CA HIS A 259 -20.67 -6.93 -22.10
C HIS A 259 -22.08 -6.53 -21.63
N TYR A 260 -22.19 -5.35 -21.01
CA TYR A 260 -23.44 -4.63 -20.95
C TYR A 260 -23.48 -3.67 -22.14
N ARG A 261 -24.46 -3.90 -23.02
CA ARG A 261 -25.00 -2.87 -23.92
C ARG A 261 -26.01 -2.03 -23.17
#